data_AF-A0A7J6S2R5-F1
#
_entry.id   AF-A0A7J6S2R5-F1
#
_cell.length_a   1.000
_cell.length_b   1.000
_cell.length_c   1.000
_cell.angle_alpha   90.00
_cell.angle_beta   90.00
_cell.angle_gamma   90.00
#
_symmetry.space_group_name_H-M   'P 1'
#
loop_
_entity.id
_entity.type
_entity.pdbx_description
1 polymer ?
#
loop_
_entity_poly.entity_id
_entity_poly.type
_entity_poly.pdbx_seq_one_letter_code
_entity_poly.pdbx_strand_id
1 'polypeptide(L)'
;HVVADSIYLTVQRNTDYFEPNKFPAVVRAVCHDSDLALVEISNDKEGFRNGGNHPSPDRPAAEMKPLELARWDDLPELRDTVQVVGYPVGGDKLSVTGGVVSRCEVVEYSHSARPALGITVDAAINAGNSGGPVMCGNSDKILVVDWVSWIVRKKVQIHSSANQPTLGAFSV
;
A
#
# COMPACT_ATOMS: atom_id res chain seq x y z
N HIS A 1 5.06 7.44 5.71
CA HIS A 1 6.43 7.77 5.26
C HIS A 1 6.47 8.39 3.87
N VAL A 2 5.60 7.99 2.92
CA VAL A 2 5.58 8.50 1.53
C VAL A 2 5.56 10.03 1.43
N VAL A 3 4.85 10.70 2.34
CA VAL A 3 4.70 12.16 2.37
C VAL A 3 5.60 12.86 3.41
N ALA A 4 6.54 12.13 4.01
CA ALA A 4 7.43 12.70 5.04
C ALA A 4 8.26 13.86 4.45
N ASP A 5 8.35 14.95 5.20
CA ASP A 5 9.12 16.16 4.84
C ASP A 5 8.77 16.77 3.47
N SER A 6 7.58 16.48 2.92
CA SER A 6 7.18 16.96 1.60
C SER A 6 7.02 18.48 1.60
N ILE A 7 7.80 19.18 0.77
CA ILE A 7 7.65 20.63 0.51
C ILE A 7 6.59 20.88 -0.57
N TYR A 8 6.49 19.96 -1.54
CA TYR A 8 5.55 20.00 -2.64
C TYR A 8 5.07 18.59 -2.95
N LEU A 9 3.76 18.40 -3.05
CA LEU A 9 3.11 17.12 -3.28
C LEU A 9 2.14 17.23 -4.46
N THR A 10 2.17 16.23 -5.34
CA THR A 10 1.24 16.12 -6.47
C THR A 10 0.73 14.70 -6.61
N VAL A 11 -0.52 14.57 -7.05
CA VAL A 11 -1.15 13.29 -7.37
C VAL A 11 -1.41 13.23 -8.88
N GLN A 12 -1.19 12.06 -9.49
CA GLN A 12 -1.50 11.79 -10.89
C GLN A 12 -2.48 10.64 -10.97
N ARG A 13 -3.45 10.73 -11.88
CA ARG A 13 -4.41 9.64 -12.12
C ARG A 13 -3.80 8.62 -13.08
N ASN A 14 -4.16 7.35 -12.91
CA ASN A 14 -3.73 6.29 -13.84
C ASN A 14 -4.15 6.57 -15.29
N THR A 15 -5.32 7.20 -15.48
CA THR A 15 -5.85 7.55 -16.80
C THR A 15 -5.04 8.61 -17.51
N ASP A 16 -4.27 9.40 -16.76
CA ASP A 16 -3.53 10.56 -17.25
C ASP A 16 -2.07 10.16 -17.53
N TYR A 17 -1.80 8.88 -17.75
CA TYR A 17 -0.47 8.34 -17.98
C TYR A 17 0.28 9.03 -19.12
N PHE A 18 -0.41 9.34 -20.22
CA PHE A 18 0.14 10.04 -21.37
C PHE A 18 0.06 11.56 -21.26
N GLU A 19 -0.52 12.07 -20.18
CA GLU A 19 -0.73 13.50 -19.95
C GLU A 19 0.19 13.98 -18.82
N PRO A 20 0.76 15.20 -18.92
CA PRO A 20 1.54 15.77 -17.83
C PRO A 20 0.69 16.23 -16.64
N ASN A 21 -0.62 15.92 -16.65
CA ASN A 21 -1.59 16.44 -15.70
C ASN A 21 -1.34 15.88 -14.31
N LYS A 22 -0.81 16.75 -13.44
CA LYS A 22 -0.58 16.48 -12.03
C LYS A 22 -1.39 17.46 -11.20
N PHE A 23 -2.04 16.94 -10.17
CA PHE A 23 -2.90 17.69 -9.28
C PHE A 23 -2.12 18.02 -8.01
N PRO A 24 -1.84 19.30 -7.73
CA PRO A 24 -1.22 19.71 -6.47
C PRO A 24 -2.07 19.26 -5.28
N ALA A 25 -1.43 18.65 -4.30
CA ALA A 25 -2.07 18.09 -3.13
C ALA A 25 -1.40 18.57 -1.85
N VAL A 26 -2.14 18.51 -0.75
CA VAL A 26 -1.69 18.90 0.59
C VAL A 26 -1.94 17.78 1.58
N VAL A 27 -1.04 17.62 2.53
CA VAL A 27 -1.20 16.68 3.63
C VAL A 27 -2.16 17.30 4.65
N ARG A 28 -3.26 16.60 4.96
CA ARG A 28 -4.27 17.02 5.94
C ARG A 28 -4.04 16.42 7.32
N ALA A 29 -3.54 15.20 7.37
CA ALA A 29 -3.20 14.52 8.61
C ALA A 29 -2.10 13.48 8.37
N VAL A 30 -1.30 13.22 9.40
CA VAL A 30 -0.33 12.13 9.44
C VAL A 30 -0.55 11.35 10.73
N CYS A 31 -0.70 10.04 10.60
CA CYS A 31 -0.74 9.11 11.72
C CYS A 31 0.60 8.36 11.76
N HIS A 32 1.52 8.82 12.59
CA HIS A 32 2.82 8.17 12.77
C HIS A 32 2.70 6.78 13.39
N ASP A 33 1.65 6.54 14.18
CA ASP A 33 1.42 5.27 14.87
C ASP A 33 1.21 4.10 13.90
N SER A 34 0.49 4.33 12.81
CA SER A 34 0.15 3.32 11.80
C SER A 34 0.72 3.62 10.41
N ASP A 35 1.65 4.57 10.32
CA ASP A 35 2.29 5.02 9.08
C ASP A 35 1.32 5.46 7.96
N LEU A 36 0.20 6.08 8.35
CA LEU A 36 -0.83 6.57 7.43
C LEU A 36 -0.75 8.08 7.22
N ALA A 37 -1.23 8.55 6.06
CA ALA A 37 -1.44 9.97 5.80
C ALA A 37 -2.74 10.21 5.04
N LEU A 38 -3.43 11.30 5.36
CA LEU A 38 -4.56 11.80 4.59
C LEU A 38 -4.08 12.94 3.69
N VAL A 39 -4.29 12.78 2.40
CA VAL A 39 -3.90 13.75 1.37
C VAL A 39 -5.15 14.27 0.66
N GLU A 40 -5.17 15.57 0.37
CA GLU A 40 -6.29 16.23 -0.29
C GLU A 40 -5.80 17.03 -1.49
N ILE A 41 -6.52 16.94 -2.62
CA ILE A 41 -6.28 17.78 -3.79
C ILE A 41 -6.61 19.24 -3.44
N SER A 42 -5.68 20.14 -3.73
CA SER A 42 -5.71 21.52 -3.22
C SER A 42 -6.49 22.50 -4.08
N ASN A 43 -6.46 22.34 -5.41
CA ASN A 43 -7.00 23.32 -6.36
C ASN A 43 -8.23 22.80 -7.13
N ASP A 44 -8.14 21.62 -7.75
CA ASP A 44 -9.15 21.11 -8.67
C ASP A 44 -9.67 19.73 -8.25
N LYS A 45 -10.46 19.71 -7.16
CA LYS A 45 -11.05 18.49 -6.62
C LYS A 45 -12.07 17.86 -7.56
N GLU A 46 -12.91 18.69 -8.19
CA GLU A 46 -13.94 18.21 -9.12
C GLU A 46 -13.32 17.69 -10.41
N GLY A 47 -12.37 18.43 -11.00
CA GLY A 47 -11.65 17.97 -12.18
C GLY A 47 -10.84 16.70 -11.90
N PHE A 48 -10.26 16.55 -10.70
CA PHE A 48 -9.66 15.28 -10.29
C PHE A 48 -10.69 14.14 -10.28
N ARG A 49 -11.87 14.35 -9.66
CA ARG A 49 -12.94 13.34 -9.53
C ARG A 49 -13.59 12.96 -10.86
N ASN A 50 -13.71 13.88 -11.81
CA ASN A 50 -14.42 13.66 -13.07
C ASN A 50 -13.70 12.70 -14.06
N GLY A 51 -12.51 12.19 -13.70
CA GLY A 51 -11.73 11.31 -14.58
C GLY A 51 -11.02 12.07 -15.72
N GLY A 52 -10.22 11.34 -16.52
CA GLY A 52 -9.34 11.91 -17.55
C GLY A 52 -10.03 12.90 -18.51
N ASN A 53 -9.28 13.91 -18.96
CA ASN A 53 -9.80 15.05 -19.75
C ASN A 53 -10.03 14.73 -21.25
N HIS A 54 -9.89 13.46 -21.67
CA HIS A 54 -10.17 13.00 -23.02
C HIS A 54 -11.39 12.06 -23.05
N PRO A 55 -12.62 12.60 -23.09
CA PRO A 55 -13.77 11.80 -23.51
C PRO A 55 -13.57 11.42 -24.98
N SER A 56 -13.37 10.13 -25.24
CA SER A 56 -13.54 9.57 -26.57
C SER A 56 -15.00 9.16 -26.73
N PRO A 57 -15.59 9.18 -27.94
CA PRO A 57 -16.88 8.53 -28.19
C PRO A 57 -16.97 7.10 -27.62
N ASP A 58 -15.82 6.41 -27.52
CA ASP A 58 -15.71 5.03 -27.01
C ASP A 58 -15.34 4.92 -25.52
N ARG A 59 -14.99 6.04 -24.86
CA ARG A 59 -14.65 6.09 -23.43
C ARG A 59 -15.14 7.42 -22.83
N PRO A 60 -16.40 7.48 -22.35
CA PRO A 60 -16.90 8.65 -21.64
C PRO A 60 -16.06 8.90 -20.38
N ALA A 61 -16.01 10.16 -19.93
CA ALA A 61 -15.39 10.53 -18.66
C ALA A 61 -16.08 9.74 -17.54
N ALA A 62 -15.43 8.69 -17.07
CA ALA A 62 -15.92 7.90 -15.96
C ALA A 62 -15.51 8.61 -14.67
N GLU A 63 -16.49 9.07 -13.91
CA GLU A 63 -16.26 9.59 -12.56
C GLU A 63 -15.45 8.56 -11.76
N MET A 64 -14.37 9.03 -11.12
CA MET A 64 -13.58 8.21 -10.21
C MET A 64 -14.44 7.82 -9.01
N LYS A 65 -14.72 6.52 -8.89
CA LYS A 65 -15.40 5.97 -7.73
C LYS A 65 -14.38 5.77 -6.60
N PRO A 66 -14.60 6.33 -5.40
CA PRO A 66 -13.80 5.99 -4.24
C PRO A 66 -13.88 4.50 -3.97
N LEU A 67 -12.75 3.92 -3.55
CA LEU A 67 -12.70 2.54 -3.12
C LEU A 67 -13.39 2.40 -1.75
N GLU A 68 -14.13 1.31 -1.57
CA GLU A 68 -14.79 1.01 -0.30
C GLU A 68 -13.84 0.27 0.63
N LEU A 69 -13.82 0.64 1.91
CA LEU A 69 -13.08 -0.10 2.93
C LEU A 69 -13.86 -1.36 3.32
N ALA A 70 -13.15 -2.48 3.45
CA ALA A 70 -13.69 -3.69 4.04
C ALA A 70 -14.19 -3.40 5.46
N ARG A 71 -15.34 -3.98 5.80
CA ARG A 71 -15.84 -3.92 7.16
C ARG A 71 -15.10 -4.94 8.02
N TRP A 72 -15.26 -4.83 9.34
CA TRP A 72 -14.60 -5.73 10.29
C TRP A 72 -15.03 -7.20 10.11
N ASP A 73 -16.25 -7.44 9.63
CA ASP A 73 -16.82 -8.75 9.29
C ASP A 73 -16.37 -9.27 7.92
N ASP A 74 -15.69 -8.43 7.12
CA ASP A 74 -15.10 -8.76 5.82
C ASP A 74 -13.55 -8.80 5.87
N LEU A 75 -12.96 -8.91 7.06
CA LEU A 75 -11.50 -9.08 7.18
C LEU A 75 -11.08 -10.39 6.51
N PRO A 76 -9.94 -10.40 5.79
CA PRO A 76 -9.54 -11.55 5.01
C PRO A 76 -9.07 -12.67 5.93
N GLU A 77 -9.38 -13.90 5.55
CA GLU A 77 -8.91 -15.10 6.22
C GLU A 77 -7.54 -15.53 5.66
N LEU A 78 -6.86 -16.42 6.40
CA LEU A 78 -5.65 -17.05 5.88
C LEU A 78 -5.94 -17.75 4.56
N ARG A 79 -5.07 -17.52 3.57
CA ARG A 79 -5.12 -18.00 2.18
C ARG A 79 -6.13 -17.31 1.27
N ASP A 80 -6.84 -16.29 1.74
CA ASP A 80 -7.66 -15.48 0.85
C ASP A 80 -6.78 -14.77 -0.19
N THR A 81 -7.26 -14.76 -1.44
CA THR A 81 -6.58 -14.09 -2.54
C THR A 81 -6.61 -12.59 -2.31
N VAL A 82 -5.52 -11.92 -2.66
CA VAL A 82 -5.38 -10.46 -2.60
C VAL A 82 -4.71 -9.93 -3.85
N GLN A 83 -4.93 -8.64 -4.12
CA GLN A 83 -4.23 -7.89 -5.15
C GLN A 83 -3.61 -6.64 -4.55
N VAL A 84 -2.30 -6.50 -4.70
CA VAL A 84 -1.57 -5.29 -4.32
C VAL A 84 -1.46 -4.40 -5.54
N VAL A 85 -1.95 -3.17 -5.43
CA VAL A 85 -1.98 -2.21 -6.54
C VAL A 85 -1.08 -1.03 -6.22
N GLY A 86 -0.15 -0.69 -7.12
CA GLY A 86 0.80 0.39 -6.88
C GLY A 86 1.57 0.82 -8.13
N TYR A 87 2.54 1.72 -7.93
CA TYR A 87 3.41 2.22 -8.99
C TYR A 87 4.88 1.96 -8.63
N PRO A 88 5.55 0.99 -9.27
CA PRO A 88 6.94 0.67 -8.97
C PRO A 88 7.84 1.88 -9.18
N VAL A 89 8.85 2.04 -8.33
CA VAL A 89 9.85 3.12 -8.48
C VAL A 89 10.46 3.09 -9.88
N GLY A 90 10.50 4.25 -10.52
CA GLY A 90 11.03 4.43 -11.88
C GLY A 90 10.02 4.12 -12.99
N GLY A 91 8.81 3.67 -12.65
CA GLY A 91 7.70 3.50 -13.59
C GLY A 91 6.53 4.44 -13.25
N ASP A 92 5.77 4.77 -14.28
CA ASP A 92 4.52 5.51 -14.24
C ASP A 92 3.31 4.58 -14.50
N LYS A 93 3.57 3.31 -14.80
CA LYS A 93 2.53 2.31 -15.10
C LYS A 93 2.03 1.67 -13.83
N LEU A 94 0.71 1.49 -13.77
CA LEU A 94 0.06 0.70 -12.73
C LEU A 94 0.62 -0.73 -12.73
N SER A 95 1.05 -1.19 -11.56
CA SER A 95 1.42 -2.57 -11.29
C SER A 95 0.39 -3.21 -10.38
N VAL A 96 -0.03 -4.42 -10.76
CA VAL A 96 -0.91 -5.25 -9.94
C VAL A 96 -0.18 -6.56 -9.67
N THR A 97 0.02 -6.87 -8.40
CA THR A 97 0.64 -8.13 -7.98
C THR A 97 -0.36 -8.94 -7.16
N GLY A 98 -0.62 -10.16 -7.60
CA GLY A 98 -1.47 -11.11 -6.89
C GLY A 98 -0.70 -11.87 -5.82
N GLY A 99 -1.39 -12.23 -4.76
CA GLY A 99 -0.90 -13.14 -3.71
C GLY A 99 -2.06 -13.65 -2.88
N VAL A 100 -1.75 -14.23 -1.73
CA VAL A 100 -2.68 -14.66 -0.70
C VAL A 100 -2.27 -14.12 0.66
N VAL A 101 -3.25 -14.03 1.56
CA VAL A 101 -2.97 -13.75 2.97
C VAL A 101 -2.22 -14.93 3.58
N SER A 102 -0.99 -14.69 3.99
CA SER A 102 -0.12 -15.71 4.60
C SER A 102 -0.17 -15.65 6.13
N ARG A 103 -0.49 -14.49 6.70
CA ARG A 103 -0.49 -14.26 8.14
C ARG A 103 -1.40 -13.11 8.56
N CYS A 104 -2.09 -13.29 9.68
CA CYS A 104 -2.80 -12.23 10.41
C CYS A 104 -2.31 -12.28 11.87
N GLU A 105 -1.55 -11.27 12.30
CA GLU A 105 -0.99 -11.23 13.65
C GLU A 105 -0.85 -9.79 14.15
N VAL A 106 -0.64 -9.60 15.45
CA VAL A 106 -0.27 -8.29 15.99
C VAL A 106 1.21 -8.07 15.71
N VAL A 107 1.53 -7.01 14.96
CA VAL A 107 2.89 -6.61 14.61
C VAL A 107 3.18 -5.23 15.17
N GLU A 108 4.44 -4.94 15.44
CA GLU A 108 4.88 -3.58 15.75
C GLU A 108 5.10 -2.81 14.45
N TYR A 109 4.43 -1.66 14.33
CA TYR A 109 4.67 -0.75 13.21
C TYR A 109 6.05 -0.13 13.35
N SER A 110 6.91 -0.30 12.33
CA SER A 110 8.33 0.07 12.40
C SER A 110 8.60 1.55 12.73
N HIS A 111 7.66 2.43 12.41
CA HIS A 111 7.82 3.86 12.64
C HIS A 111 7.48 4.29 14.08
N SER A 112 6.60 3.55 14.76
CA SER A 112 6.05 3.92 16.07
C SER A 112 6.37 2.93 17.18
N ALA A 113 6.83 1.73 16.82
CA ALA A 113 6.94 0.55 17.69
C ALA A 113 5.61 0.20 18.39
N ARG A 114 4.47 0.67 17.87
CA ARG A 114 3.16 0.37 18.46
C ARG A 114 2.59 -0.92 17.89
N PRO A 115 2.03 -1.80 18.74
CA PRO A 115 1.38 -3.01 18.29
C PRO A 115 0.05 -2.68 17.60
N ALA A 116 -0.16 -3.24 16.42
CA ALA A 116 -1.44 -3.21 15.72
C ALA A 116 -1.60 -4.47 14.86
N LEU A 117 -2.84 -4.74 14.43
CA LEU A 117 -3.13 -5.88 13.56
C LEU A 117 -2.45 -5.67 12.20
N GLY A 118 -1.54 -6.59 11.85
CA GLY A 118 -0.86 -6.63 10.57
C GLY A 118 -1.29 -7.85 9.76
N ILE A 119 -1.49 -7.64 8.46
CA ILE A 119 -1.76 -8.70 7.49
C ILE A 119 -0.52 -8.83 6.60
N THR A 120 0.04 -10.03 6.52
CA THR A 120 1.15 -10.33 5.62
C THR A 120 0.62 -11.08 4.41
N VAL A 121 1.02 -10.64 3.22
CA VAL A 121 0.64 -11.25 1.95
C VAL A 121 1.88 -11.82 1.26
N ASP A 122 1.71 -12.89 0.49
CA ASP A 122 2.81 -13.48 -0.32
C ASP A 122 2.88 -12.90 -1.75
N ALA A 123 2.31 -11.71 -1.94
CA ALA A 123 2.48 -10.92 -3.15
C ALA A 123 3.86 -10.26 -3.18
N ALA A 124 4.49 -10.17 -4.35
CA ALA A 124 5.72 -9.38 -4.50
C ALA A 124 5.40 -7.88 -4.35
N ILE A 125 5.99 -7.26 -3.34
CA ILE A 125 5.82 -5.82 -3.09
C ILE A 125 7.14 -5.11 -3.35
N ASN A 126 7.19 -4.34 -4.43
CA ASN A 126 8.37 -3.59 -4.84
C ASN A 126 8.33 -2.17 -4.25
N ALA A 127 9.51 -1.55 -4.13
CA ALA A 127 9.60 -0.14 -3.78
C ALA A 127 8.73 0.69 -4.74
N GLY A 128 7.94 1.63 -4.18
CA GLY A 128 6.99 2.45 -4.93
C GLY A 128 5.53 1.98 -4.82
N ASN A 129 5.29 0.72 -4.48
CA ASN A 129 3.93 0.22 -4.25
C ASN A 129 3.39 0.60 -2.86
N SER A 130 4.27 0.91 -1.90
CA SER A 130 3.88 1.34 -0.55
C SER A 130 2.99 2.59 -0.59
N GLY A 131 1.90 2.56 0.18
CA GLY A 131 0.86 3.58 0.14
C GLY A 131 -0.28 3.27 -0.85
N GLY A 132 -0.13 2.26 -1.71
CA GLY A 132 -1.19 1.75 -2.58
C GLY A 132 -2.18 0.83 -1.83
N PRO A 133 -3.38 0.58 -2.39
CA PRO A 133 -4.36 -0.29 -1.75
C PRO A 133 -4.04 -1.78 -1.94
N VAL A 134 -4.38 -2.57 -0.93
CA VAL A 134 -4.49 -4.03 -1.03
C VAL A 134 -5.98 -4.39 -1.12
N MET A 135 -6.37 -4.98 -2.24
CA MET A 135 -7.74 -5.38 -2.55
C MET A 135 -7.95 -6.84 -2.19
N CYS A 136 -9.12 -7.19 -1.67
CA CYS A 136 -9.52 -8.58 -1.51
C CYS A 136 -9.88 -9.18 -2.87
N GLY A 137 -9.45 -10.40 -3.18
CA GLY A 137 -9.79 -11.06 -4.44
C GLY A 137 -11.28 -11.39 -4.57
N ASN A 138 -11.97 -11.53 -3.44
CA ASN A 138 -13.38 -11.94 -3.36
C ASN A 138 -14.33 -10.75 -3.15
N SER A 139 -13.81 -9.53 -2.94
CA SER A 139 -14.60 -8.32 -2.83
C SER A 139 -13.84 -7.13 -3.40
N ASP A 140 -14.49 -6.25 -4.17
CA ASP A 140 -13.89 -5.00 -4.70
C ASP A 140 -13.58 -3.96 -3.58
N LYS A 141 -13.32 -4.42 -2.36
CA LYS A 141 -13.06 -3.63 -1.16
C LYS A 141 -11.57 -3.62 -0.84
N ILE A 142 -11.11 -2.50 -0.30
CA ILE A 142 -9.76 -2.36 0.26
C ILE A 142 -9.72 -3.03 1.63
N LEU A 143 -8.72 -3.89 1.82
CA LEU A 143 -8.40 -4.48 3.11
C LEU A 143 -7.54 -3.53 3.94
N VAL A 144 -6.44 -3.06 3.35
CA VAL A 144 -5.43 -2.21 4.00
C VAL A 144 -4.70 -1.33 2.99
N VAL A 145 -3.96 -0.34 3.50
CA VAL A 145 -2.92 0.36 2.74
C VAL A 145 -1.63 -0.44 2.84
N ASP A 146 -0.99 -0.68 1.71
CA ASP A 146 0.22 -1.47 1.61
C ASP A 146 1.42 -0.76 2.26
N TRP A 147 2.23 -1.55 2.95
CA TRP A 147 3.44 -1.12 3.63
C TRP A 147 4.57 -2.13 3.42
N VAL A 148 5.65 -1.71 2.77
CA VAL A 148 6.86 -2.53 2.65
C VAL A 148 7.69 -2.40 3.91
N SER A 149 7.66 -3.44 4.74
CA SER A 149 8.72 -3.65 5.73
C SER A 149 9.93 -4.25 5.03
N TRP A 150 11.06 -3.54 5.00
CA TRP A 150 12.35 -4.22 4.83
C TRP A 150 12.63 -5.00 6.12
N ILE A 151 12.03 -6.19 6.28
CA ILE A 151 12.54 -7.13 7.28
C ILE A 151 13.87 -7.66 6.73
N VAL A 152 14.95 -6.93 6.98
CA VAL A 152 16.30 -7.47 6.86
C VAL A 152 16.44 -8.51 7.97
N ARG A 153 16.01 -9.75 7.70
CA ARG A 153 16.43 -10.90 8.51
C ARG A 153 17.92 -11.09 8.26
N LYS A 154 18.77 -10.39 9.03
CA LYS A 154 20.18 -10.77 9.13
C LYS A 154 20.21 -12.16 9.77
N LYS A 155 20.23 -13.21 8.93
CA LYS A 155 20.69 -14.54 9.35
C LYS A 155 22.17 -14.38 9.73
N VAL A 156 22.46 -14.23 11.02
CA VAL A 156 23.80 -14.49 11.53
C VAL A 156 23.89 -16.00 11.72
N GLN A 157 24.55 -16.71 10.80
CA GLN A 157 24.92 -18.11 11.02
C GLN A 157 26.18 -18.15 11.88
N ILE A 158 26.04 -18.47 13.16
CA ILE A 158 27.17 -18.84 14.00
C ILE A 158 27.39 -20.34 13.81
N HIS A 159 28.52 -20.72 13.19
CA HIS A 159 28.98 -22.11 13.22
C HIS A 159 29.70 -22.33 14.54
N SER A 160 29.15 -23.17 15.41
CA SER A 160 29.88 -23.74 16.55
C SER A 160 29.91 -25.25 16.40
N SER A 161 31.11 -25.82 16.38
CA SER A 161 31.32 -27.26 16.30
C SER A 161 31.10 -27.89 17.67
N ALA A 162 29.90 -28.42 17.92
CA ALA A 162 29.63 -29.62 18.73
C ALA A 162 28.12 -29.80 18.93
N ASN A 163 27.65 -30.98 18.55
CA ASN A 163 26.37 -31.64 18.84
C ASN A 163 25.21 -30.85 19.51
N GLN A 164 24.10 -30.84 18.75
CA GLN A 164 22.69 -30.55 19.07
C GLN A 164 22.21 -29.09 18.93
N PRO A 165 21.24 -28.81 18.02
CA PRO A 165 20.57 -27.52 17.96
C PRO A 165 19.42 -27.46 18.98
N THR A 166 19.61 -26.71 20.06
CA THR A 166 18.50 -26.13 20.84
C THR A 166 17.97 -24.92 20.08
N LEU A 167 16.71 -24.99 19.62
CA LEU A 167 15.99 -23.86 19.03
C LEU A 167 15.63 -22.88 20.16
N GLY A 168 16.38 -21.79 20.27
CA GLY A 168 16.01 -20.60 21.02
C GLY A 168 15.99 -19.41 20.07
N ALA A 169 14.82 -18.80 19.85
CA ALA A 169 14.70 -17.53 19.18
C ALA A 169 14.53 -16.44 20.25
N PHE A 170 15.46 -15.48 20.27
CA PHE A 170 15.32 -14.22 21.01
C PHE A 170 15.11 -13.09 20.01
N SER A 171 14.19 -12.18 20.30
CA SER A 171 14.00 -10.92 19.58
C SER A 171 14.64 -9.80 20.39
N VAL A 172 15.33 -8.87 19.72
CA VAL A 172 15.68 -7.53 20.23
C VAL A 172 14.81 -6.55 19.50
#